data_AF-A0A524IPZ0-F1
#
_entry.id   AF-A0A524IPZ0-F1
#
_cell.length_a   1.000
_cell.length_b   1.000
_cell.length_c   1.000
_cell.angle_alpha   90.00
_cell.angle_beta   90.00
_cell.angle_gamma   90.00
#
_symmetry.space_group_name_H-M   'P 1'
#
loop_
_entity.id
_entity.type
_entity.pdbx_description
1 polymer ?
#
loop_
_entity_poly.entity_id
_entity_poly.type
_entity_poly.pdbx_seq_one_letter_code
_entity_poly.pdbx_strand_id
1 'polypeptide(L)' 'MCRFVVYIGEEIRISSLITEPVNSIIHQSFHSHERDEPLNGDGFGLVWYPPSLTENPALFRS' A
#
# COMPACT_ATOMS: atom_id res chain seq x y z
N MET A 1 -1.54 -6.03 -13.74
CA MET A 1 -2.75 -6.14 -12.88
C MET A 1 -2.34 -5.73 -11.48
N CYS A 2 -2.96 -4.68 -10.95
CA CYS A 2 -2.54 -4.07 -9.70
C CYS A 2 -2.89 -4.95 -8.49
N ARG A 3 -2.09 -4.82 -7.42
CA ARG A 3 -2.42 -5.30 -6.07
C ARG A 3 -2.82 -4.11 -5.20
N PHE A 4 -3.75 -4.31 -4.28
CA PHE A 4 -4.26 -3.26 -3.40
C PHE A 4 -4.37 -3.78 -1.97
N VAL A 5 -4.17 -2.88 -1.01
CA VAL A 5 -4.45 -3.11 0.40
C VAL A 5 -5.25 -1.91 0.92
N VAL A 6 -6.29 -2.18 1.70
CA VAL A 6 -7.17 -1.16 2.28
C VAL A 6 -7.32 -1.48 3.75
N TYR A 7 -7.32 -0.43 4.57
CA TYR A 7 -7.46 -0.54 6.01
C TYR A 7 -8.49 0.47 6.50
N ILE A 8 -9.41 0.00 7.35
CA ILE A 8 -10.41 0.80 8.05
C ILE A 8 -10.42 0.28 9.49
N GLY A 9 -10.07 1.13 10.45
CA GLY A 9 -9.93 0.74 11.85
C GLY A 9 -9.25 1.82 12.67
N GLU A 10 -8.70 1.43 13.82
CA GLU A 10 -7.91 2.31 14.68
C GLU A 10 -6.67 2.84 13.98
N GLU A 11 -6.13 3.98 14.44
CA GLU A 11 -4.94 4.57 13.84
C GLU A 11 -3.74 3.61 13.94
N ILE A 12 -3.12 3.33 12.78
CA ILE A 12 -1.92 2.51 12.67
C ILE A 12 -0.85 3.23 11.87
N ARG A 13 0.40 2.78 12.03
CA ARG A 13 1.48 3.20 11.15
C ARG A 13 1.26 2.64 9.76
N ILE A 14 1.44 3.47 8.74
CA ILE A 14 1.37 3.05 7.34
C ILE A 14 2.28 1.83 7.09
N SER A 15 3.49 1.81 7.68
CA SER A 15 4.47 0.72 7.56
C SER A 15 3.93 -0.64 7.98
N SER A 16 3.06 -0.69 8.99
CA SER A 16 2.43 -1.93 9.47
C SER A 16 1.51 -2.58 8.44
N LEU A 17 1.06 -1.82 7.44
CA LEU A 17 0.26 -2.31 6.33
C LEU A 17 1.11 -2.53 5.06
N ILE A 18 2.04 -1.62 4.78
CA ILE A 18 2.70 -1.58 3.46
C ILE A 18 4.05 -2.29 3.38
N THR A 19 4.82 -2.38 4.47
CA THR A 19 6.23 -2.84 4.44
C THR A 19 6.52 -3.95 5.44
N GLU A 20 5.98 -3.85 6.66
CA GLU A 20 6.29 -4.76 7.76
C GLU A 20 5.71 -6.17 7.60
N PRO A 21 4.53 -6.40 6.98
CA PRO A 21 4.03 -7.75 6.78
C PRO A 21 5.01 -8.61 5.95
N VAL A 22 5.15 -9.89 6.31
CA VAL A 22 6.02 -10.82 5.57
C VAL A 22 5.66 -10.88 4.08
N ASN A 23 4.35 -10.86 3.78
CA ASN A 23 3.82 -10.78 2.42
C ASN A 23 3.28 -9.37 2.12
N SER A 24 4.04 -8.33 2.47
CA SER A 24 3.62 -6.94 2.29
C SER A 24 3.33 -6.59 0.84
N ILE A 25 2.56 -5.52 0.61
CA ILE A 25 2.27 -5.05 -0.75
C ILE A 25 3.54 -4.64 -1.50
N ILE A 26 4.58 -4.19 -0.78
CA ILE A 26 5.91 -3.93 -1.35
C ILE A 26 6.58 -5.24 -1.78
N HIS A 27 6.55 -6.30 -0.97
CA HIS A 27 7.10 -7.60 -1.41
C HIS A 27 6.33 -8.16 -2.61
N GLN A 28 5.00 -8.01 -2.61
CA GLN A 28 4.15 -8.40 -3.75
C GLN A 28 4.39 -7.56 -5.00
N SER A 29 5.08 -6.42 -4.93
CA SER A 29 5.39 -5.62 -6.12
C SER A 29 6.46 -6.29 -6.98
N PHE A 30 7.33 -7.15 -6.43
CA PHE A 30 8.40 -7.83 -7.17
C PHE A 30 8.44 -9.36 -6.95
N HIS A 31 7.69 -9.90 -5.99
CA HIS A 31 7.68 -11.32 -5.65
C HIS A 31 6.27 -11.82 -5.29
N SER A 32 5.32 -11.67 -6.20
CA SER A 32 3.95 -12.13 -5.99
C SER A 32 3.78 -13.61 -6.37
N HIS A 33 3.08 -14.38 -5.53
CA HIS A 33 2.86 -15.82 -5.73
C HIS A 33 1.60 -16.16 -6.54
N GLU A 34 0.62 -15.25 -6.59
CA GLU A 34 -0.71 -15.51 -7.18
C GLU A 34 -0.74 -15.33 -8.71
N ARG A 35 0.41 -15.08 -9.35
CA ARG A 35 0.53 -14.80 -10.79
C ARG A 35 1.86 -15.25 -11.37
N ASP A 36 1.83 -15.65 -12.64
CA ASP A 36 3.04 -15.98 -13.41
C ASP A 36 3.96 -14.77 -13.63
N GLU A 37 3.38 -13.57 -13.75
CA GLU A 37 4.12 -12.31 -13.75
C GLU A 37 4.18 -11.73 -12.32
N PRO A 38 5.34 -11.86 -11.63
CA PRO A 38 5.46 -11.45 -10.24
C PRO A 38 5.59 -9.93 -10.09
N LEU A 39 5.96 -9.20 -11.14
CA LEU A 39 6.28 -7.77 -11.08
C LEU A 39 5.04 -6.88 -11.24
N ASN A 40 5.01 -5.80 -10.45
CA ASN A 40 4.18 -4.60 -10.60
C ASN A 40 5.11 -3.39 -10.55
N GLY A 41 5.85 -3.20 -11.64
CA GLY A 41 6.86 -2.16 -11.75
C GLY A 41 6.33 -0.83 -12.30
N ASP A 42 5.05 -0.77 -12.67
CA ASP A 42 4.47 0.35 -13.41
C ASP A 42 4.11 1.58 -12.53
N GLY A 43 4.46 1.53 -11.24
CA GLY A 43 4.23 2.60 -10.27
C GLY A 43 3.44 2.14 -9.05
N PHE A 44 3.25 3.07 -8.10
CA PHE A 44 2.46 2.83 -6.90
C PHE A 44 1.77 4.11 -6.41
N GLY A 45 0.75 3.93 -5.58
CA GLY A 45 0.03 5.01 -4.94
C GLY A 45 -0.37 4.63 -3.52
N LEU A 46 -0.41 5.63 -2.65
CA LEU A 46 -0.86 5.54 -1.27
C LEU A 46 -1.77 6.71 -0.96
N VAL A 47 -2.94 6.41 -0.42
CA VAL A 47 -3.90 7.40 0.06
C VAL A 47 -4.17 7.11 1.54
N TRP A 48 -4.18 8.16 2.35
CA TRP A 48 -4.52 8.08 3.77
C TRP A 48 -5.22 9.35 4.24
N TYR A 49 -5.86 9.28 5.39
CA TYR A 49 -6.55 10.41 6.00
C TYR A 49 -5.77 10.85 7.25
N PRO A 50 -5.12 12.03 7.25
CA PRO A 50 -4.48 12.61 8.42
C PRO A 50 -5.40 13.66 9.07
N PRO A 51 -6.36 13.26 9.94
CA PRO A 51 -7.38 14.18 10.47
C PRO A 51 -6.79 15.35 11.28
N SER A 52 -5.57 15.22 11.80
CA SER A 52 -4.85 16.29 12.51
C SER A 52 -4.26 17.36 11.59
N LEU A 53 -4.18 17.12 10.27
CA LEU A 53 -3.56 18.02 9.30
C LEU A 53 -4.58 18.63 8.32
N THR A 54 -5.56 17.85 7.87
CA THR A 54 -6.55 18.30 6.87
C THR A 54 -7.77 17.38 6.86
N GLU A 55 -8.92 17.92 6.44
CA GLU A 55 -10.15 17.15 6.17
C GLU A 55 -10.06 16.33 4.86
N ASN A 56 -9.11 16.66 3.97
CA ASN A 56 -8.91 15.97 2.70
C ASN A 56 -7.93 14.80 2.84
N PRO A 57 -8.06 13.74 2.02
CA PRO A 57 -7.07 12.68 1.98
C PRO A 57 -5.73 13.20 1.45
N ALA A 58 -4.64 12.69 2.02
CA ALA A 58 -3.31 12.86 1.49
C ALA A 58 -3.02 11.78 0.45
N LEU A 59 -2.26 12.14 -0.60
CA LEU A 59 -1.90 11.27 -1.70
C LEU A 59 -0.39 11.30 -1.91
N PHE A 60 0.22 10.12 -1.97
CA PHE A 60 1.57 9.91 -2.45
C PHE A 60 1.51 8.99 -3.68
N ARG A 61 2.13 9.38 -4.79
CA ARG A 61 2.16 8.58 -6.02
C ARG A 61 3.50 8.74 -6.73
N SER A 62 3.94 7.67 -7.39
CA SER A 62 5.04 7.68 -8.36
C SER A 62 4.53 7.66 -9.79
#